data_AF-A0A8K0KMB9-F1
#
_entry.id   AF-A0A8K0KMB9-F1
#
_cell.length_a   1.000
_cell.length_b   1.000
_cell.length_c   1.000
_cell.angle_alpha   90.00
_cell.angle_beta   90.00
_cell.angle_gamma   90.00
#
_symmetry.space_group_name_H-M   'P 1'
#
loop_
_entity.id
_entity.type
_entity.pdbx_description
1 polymer ?
#
loop_
_entity_poly.entity_id
_entity_poly.type
_entity_poly.pdbx_seq_one_letter_code
_entity_poly.pdbx_strand_id
1 'polypeptide(L)'
;MSYDVDKFKLQKAPATIYYIPNFVNDEEEKLLLNKIYNVPKPKWTQLSNRRLQNWGGIPHPKGMLVEQIPQWLSLYLGKVYELGVFNDDIKPNHVLINEYLAGQGIMPHFDGPLFYPTIATLSLGSHTVLNFYQPQDDGKVSVEVRG
;
A
#
# COMPACT_ATOMS: atom_id res chain seq x y z
N MET A 1 -18.32 15.43 -3.50
CA MET A 1 -18.89 14.42 -4.44
C MET A 1 -18.63 13.07 -3.81
N SER A 2 -19.64 12.22 -3.64
CA SER A 2 -19.42 10.85 -3.16
C SER A 2 -18.84 10.03 -4.31
N TYR A 3 -17.62 9.53 -4.16
CA TYR A 3 -17.09 8.53 -5.09
C TYR A 3 -17.92 7.25 -4.92
N ASP A 4 -18.55 6.79 -6.00
CA ASP A 4 -19.28 5.51 -6.01
C ASP A 4 -18.26 4.37 -6.19
N VAL A 5 -17.64 3.98 -5.08
CA VAL A 5 -16.57 2.97 -5.06
C VAL A 5 -17.07 1.56 -5.40
N ASP A 6 -18.37 1.30 -5.21
CA ASP A 6 -18.99 -0.01 -5.45
C ASP A 6 -18.88 -0.46 -6.92
N LYS A 7 -18.78 0.49 -7.86
CA LYS A 7 -18.50 0.22 -9.28
C LYS A 7 -17.15 -0.47 -9.51
N PHE A 8 -16.21 -0.32 -8.59
CA PHE A 8 -14.86 -0.87 -8.67
C PHE A 8 -14.72 -2.20 -7.92
N LYS A 9 -15.80 -2.74 -7.38
CA LYS A 9 -15.81 -4.03 -6.66
C LYS A 9 -15.49 -5.20 -7.60
N LEU A 10 -14.53 -6.02 -7.19
CA LEU A 10 -14.13 -7.19 -7.99
C LEU A 10 -15.13 -8.35 -7.80
N GLN A 11 -15.70 -8.82 -8.91
CA GLN A 11 -16.73 -9.88 -8.89
C GLN A 11 -16.19 -11.27 -8.53
N LYS A 12 -14.91 -11.54 -8.81
CA LYS A 12 -14.25 -12.84 -8.57
C LYS A 12 -13.32 -12.82 -7.36
N ALA A 13 -13.56 -11.91 -6.42
CA ALA A 13 -12.79 -11.73 -5.21
C ALA A 13 -13.75 -11.51 -4.02
N PRO A 14 -13.28 -11.61 -2.76
CA PRO A 14 -14.07 -11.21 -1.62
C PRO A 14 -14.67 -9.81 -1.79
N ALA A 15 -15.88 -9.61 -1.24
CA ALA A 15 -16.65 -8.37 -1.37
C ALA A 15 -15.99 -7.12 -0.75
N THR A 16 -14.81 -7.29 -0.14
CA THR A 16 -13.98 -6.26 0.46
C THR A 16 -12.87 -5.76 -0.46
N ILE A 17 -12.73 -6.33 -1.68
CA ILE A 17 -11.67 -5.97 -2.63
C ILE A 17 -12.22 -5.12 -3.77
N TYR A 18 -11.60 -3.95 -3.96
CA TYR A 18 -11.91 -2.97 -4.99
C TYR A 18 -10.67 -2.71 -5.85
N TYR A 19 -10.87 -2.49 -7.16
CA TYR A 19 -9.81 -2.13 -8.09
C TYR A 19 -10.20 -0.90 -8.90
N ILE A 20 -9.50 0.21 -8.66
CA ILE A 20 -9.71 1.48 -9.34
C ILE A 20 -8.58 1.68 -10.38
N PRO A 21 -8.84 1.48 -11.68
CA PRO A 21 -7.85 1.75 -12.72
C PRO A 21 -7.61 3.25 -12.86
N ASN A 22 -6.39 3.64 -13.27
CA ASN A 22 -6.02 5.03 -13.56
C ASN A 22 -6.34 6.00 -12.40
N PHE A 23 -6.15 5.56 -11.15
CA PHE A 23 -6.39 6.37 -9.95
C PHE A 23 -5.49 7.61 -9.88
N VAL A 24 -4.29 7.50 -10.45
CA VAL A 24 -3.40 8.62 -10.77
C VAL A 24 -3.20 8.66 -12.27
N ASN A 25 -3.01 9.87 -12.81
CA ASN A 25 -2.67 10.05 -14.22
C ASN A 25 -1.14 10.00 -14.45
N ASP A 26 -0.71 10.00 -15.71
CA ASP A 26 0.70 9.91 -16.09
C ASP A 26 1.58 11.04 -15.51
N GLU A 27 1.04 12.25 -15.35
CA GLU A 27 1.79 13.38 -14.79
C GLU A 27 1.97 13.22 -13.28
N GLU A 28 0.91 12.79 -12.59
CA GLU A 28 0.92 12.48 -11.16
C GLU A 28 1.88 11.33 -10.85
N GLU A 29 1.86 10.26 -11.66
CA GLU A 29 2.80 9.14 -11.53
C GLU A 29 4.26 9.62 -11.71
N LYS A 30 4.55 10.40 -12.76
CA LYS A 30 5.90 10.95 -12.97
C LYS A 30 6.37 11.81 -11.78
N LEU A 31 5.47 12.63 -11.24
CA LEU A 31 5.77 13.50 -10.09
C LEU A 31 6.02 12.67 -8.83
N LEU A 32 5.17 11.66 -8.58
CA LEU A 32 5.33 10.71 -7.47
C LEU A 32 6.67 9.97 -7.56
N LEU A 33 6.98 9.36 -8.72
CA LEU A 33 8.23 8.64 -8.93
C LEU A 33 9.43 9.57 -8.72
N ASN A 34 9.38 10.79 -9.24
CA ASN A 34 10.43 11.78 -9.02
C ASN A 34 10.63 12.08 -7.52
N LYS A 35 9.55 12.29 -6.75
CA LYS A 35 9.65 12.52 -5.30
C LYS A 35 10.18 11.31 -4.55
N ILE A 36 9.68 10.11 -4.87
CA ILE A 36 10.09 8.84 -4.27
C ILE A 36 11.59 8.61 -4.43
N TYR A 37 12.14 8.84 -5.63
CA TYR A 37 13.54 8.55 -5.92
C TYR A 37 14.52 9.63 -5.46
N ASN A 38 14.07 10.87 -5.29
CA ASN A 38 14.91 11.98 -4.84
C ASN A 38 14.96 12.15 -3.30
N VAL A 39 14.40 11.21 -2.53
CA VAL A 39 14.55 11.22 -1.07
C VAL A 39 15.99 10.91 -0.66
N PRO A 40 16.47 11.40 0.49
CA PRO A 40 17.80 11.06 1.00
C PRO A 40 17.98 9.56 1.18
N LYS A 41 19.18 9.04 0.91
CA LYS A 41 19.53 7.61 1.09
C LYS A 41 19.10 7.01 2.44
N PRO A 42 19.22 7.70 3.59
CA PRO A 42 18.77 7.17 4.88
C PRO A 42 17.27 6.86 4.98
N LYS A 43 16.43 7.40 4.08
CA LYS A 43 15.00 7.10 4.08
C LYS A 43 14.66 5.79 3.37
N TRP A 44 15.61 5.25 2.59
CA TRP A 44 15.55 3.91 2.04
C TRP A 44 16.17 2.91 3.02
N THR A 45 15.37 1.92 3.41
CA THR A 45 15.84 0.72 4.11
C THR A 45 15.98 -0.42 3.10
N GLN A 46 17.18 -1.00 3.01
CA GLN A 46 17.39 -2.22 2.23
C GLN A 46 16.90 -3.43 3.03
N LEU A 47 15.96 -4.18 2.45
CA LEU A 47 15.52 -5.48 2.97
C LEU A 47 16.10 -6.59 2.08
N SER A 48 15.88 -7.85 2.43
CA SER A 48 16.50 -9.00 1.75
C SER A 48 16.33 -8.98 0.22
N ASN A 49 15.13 -8.69 -0.27
CA ASN A 49 14.79 -8.75 -1.71
C ASN A 49 14.09 -7.49 -2.23
N ARG A 50 14.08 -6.39 -1.47
CA ARG A 50 13.37 -5.16 -1.85
C ARG A 50 13.91 -3.95 -1.08
N ARG A 51 13.53 -2.75 -1.50
CA ARG A 51 13.73 -1.52 -0.69
C ARG A 51 12.42 -1.01 -0.13
N LEU A 52 12.49 -0.36 1.02
CA LEU A 52 11.36 0.18 1.74
C LEU A 52 11.61 1.64 2.13
N GLN A 53 10.61 2.50 1.97
CA GLN A 53 10.50 3.75 2.73
C GLN A 53 9.33 3.66 3.70
N ASN A 54 9.48 4.31 4.85
CA ASN A 54 8.43 4.45 5.85
C ASN A 54 8.15 5.95 6.13
N TRP A 55 6.87 6.32 6.05
CA TRP A 55 6.35 7.65 6.31
C TRP A 55 5.12 7.61 7.24
N GLY A 56 4.98 8.63 8.09
CA GLY A 56 3.80 8.81 8.95
C GLY A 56 3.88 8.12 10.32
N GLY A 57 4.66 7.04 10.43
CA GLY A 57 5.01 6.53 11.75
C GLY A 57 6.08 5.44 11.77
N ILE A 58 6.97 5.50 12.76
CA ILE A 58 8.00 4.49 12.97
C ILE A 58 7.52 3.50 14.04
N PRO A 59 7.48 2.19 13.73
CA PRO A 59 7.24 1.16 14.73
C PRO A 59 8.29 1.25 15.85
N HIS A 60 7.82 1.32 17.08
CA HIS A 60 8.63 1.34 18.29
C HIS A 60 8.10 0.27 19.26
N PRO A 61 8.93 -0.31 20.14
CA PRO A 61 8.46 -1.32 21.12
C PRO A 61 7.30 -0.87 22.02
N LYS A 62 7.03 0.44 22.09
CA LYS A 62 5.93 1.04 22.88
C LYS A 62 4.75 1.55 22.03
N GLY A 63 4.70 1.25 20.74
CA GLY A 63 3.68 1.73 19.81
C GLY A 63 4.26 2.40 18.55
N MET A 64 3.53 3.31 17.93
CA MET A 64 4.00 4.04 16.75
C MET A 64 4.46 5.45 17.13
N LEU A 65 5.69 5.82 16.74
CA LEU A 65 6.15 7.20 16.80
C LEU A 65 5.64 7.95 15.57
N VAL A 66 4.74 8.90 15.75
CA VAL A 66 4.14 9.66 14.65
C VAL A 66 5.17 10.59 14.01
N GLU A 67 5.28 10.53 12.68
CA GLU A 67 6.06 11.47 11.88
C GLU A 67 5.14 12.29 10.98
N GLN A 68 5.55 13.52 10.65
CA GLN A 68 4.80 14.31 9.68
C GLN A 68 4.91 13.67 8.28
N ILE A 69 3.77 13.45 7.64
CA ILE A 69 3.71 12.99 6.25
C ILE A 69 4.01 14.18 5.34
N PRO A 70 4.94 14.06 4.39
CA PRO A 70 5.27 15.15 3.48
C PRO A 70 4.09 15.47 2.55
N GLN A 71 3.96 16.74 2.16
CA GLN A 71 2.81 17.25 1.42
C GLN A 71 2.53 16.48 0.11
N TRP A 72 3.59 16.02 -0.57
CA TRP A 72 3.46 15.27 -1.82
C TRP A 72 2.82 13.88 -1.61
N LEU A 73 2.87 13.30 -0.41
CA LEU A 73 2.13 12.10 -0.04
C LEU A 73 0.74 12.43 0.52
N SER A 74 0.64 13.49 1.34
CA SER A 74 -0.62 13.86 1.99
C SER A 74 -1.74 14.13 0.98
N LEU A 75 -1.41 14.67 -0.20
CA LEU A 75 -2.36 14.85 -1.30
C LEU A 75 -3.07 13.54 -1.68
N TYR A 76 -2.30 12.46 -1.83
CA TYR A 76 -2.85 11.16 -2.23
C TYR A 76 -3.56 10.46 -1.07
N LEU A 77 -3.11 10.65 0.17
CA LEU A 77 -3.88 10.19 1.33
C LEU A 77 -5.25 10.87 1.41
N GLY A 78 -5.32 12.15 1.06
CA GLY A 78 -6.59 12.88 0.89
C GLY A 78 -7.48 12.25 -0.18
N LYS A 79 -6.94 11.99 -1.38
CA LYS A 79 -7.69 11.32 -2.47
C LYS A 79 -8.21 9.94 -2.05
N VAL A 80 -7.41 9.14 -1.35
CA VAL A 80 -7.85 7.82 -0.89
C VAL A 80 -8.89 7.96 0.23
N TYR A 81 -8.75 8.93 1.13
CA TYR A 81 -9.75 9.21 2.16
C TYR A 81 -11.10 9.62 1.56
N GLU A 82 -11.10 10.42 0.50
CA GLU A 82 -12.30 10.82 -0.23
C GLU A 82 -13.06 9.66 -0.89
N LEU A 83 -12.44 8.48 -1.04
CA LEU A 83 -13.12 7.27 -1.51
C LEU A 83 -14.12 6.71 -0.49
N GLY A 84 -14.04 7.11 0.80
CA GLY A 84 -14.94 6.61 1.84
C GLY A 84 -14.79 5.11 2.15
N VAL A 85 -13.63 4.52 1.81
CA VAL A 85 -13.34 3.09 2.05
C VAL A 85 -12.82 2.80 3.47
N PHE A 86 -12.40 3.85 4.18
CA PHE A 86 -12.12 3.82 5.61
C PHE A 86 -13.37 4.30 6.36
N ASN A 87 -13.51 3.93 7.64
CA ASN A 87 -14.56 4.53 8.46
C ASN A 87 -14.38 6.05 8.51
N ASP A 88 -15.48 6.82 8.48
CA ASP A 88 -15.48 8.28 8.25
C ASP A 88 -14.55 9.07 9.18
N ASP A 89 -14.25 8.55 10.37
CA ASP A 89 -13.39 9.20 11.37
C ASP A 89 -11.90 8.82 11.27
N ILE A 90 -11.52 7.92 10.36
CA ILE A 90 -10.17 7.34 10.28
C ILE A 90 -9.48 7.79 9.00
N LYS A 91 -8.55 8.74 9.16
CA LYS A 91 -7.71 9.22 8.06
C LYS A 91 -6.46 8.34 7.91
N PRO A 92 -6.09 7.94 6.69
CA PRO A 92 -4.80 7.32 6.42
C PRO A 92 -3.66 8.20 6.91
N ASN A 93 -2.79 7.63 7.74
CA ASN A 93 -1.74 8.36 8.44
C ASN A 93 -0.36 7.67 8.38
N HIS A 94 -0.23 6.61 7.59
CA HIS A 94 0.99 5.82 7.47
C HIS A 94 1.15 5.32 6.03
N VAL A 95 2.35 5.42 5.48
CA VAL A 95 2.67 5.01 4.10
C VAL A 95 3.94 4.20 4.07
N LEU A 96 3.86 3.01 3.48
CA LEU A 96 5.00 2.20 3.10
C LEU A 96 5.18 2.26 1.59
N ILE A 97 6.36 2.68 1.15
CA ILE A 97 6.73 2.63 -0.27
C ILE A 97 7.68 1.46 -0.45
N ASN A 98 7.22 0.43 -1.15
CA ASN A 98 8.03 -0.72 -1.49
C ASN A 98 8.49 -0.61 -2.94
N GLU A 99 9.79 -0.80 -3.18
CA GLU A 99 10.34 -0.94 -4.52
C GLU A 99 10.69 -2.40 -4.79
N TYR A 100 10.22 -2.90 -5.94
CA TYR A 100 10.54 -4.20 -6.48
C TYR A 100 11.16 -4.04 -7.86
N LEU A 101 12.32 -4.66 -8.07
CA LEU A 101 12.92 -4.86 -9.39
C LEU A 101 12.32 -6.09 -10.06
N ALA A 102 12.63 -6.29 -11.35
CA ALA A 102 12.21 -7.46 -12.09
C ALA A 102 12.59 -8.76 -11.36
N GLY A 103 11.61 -9.65 -11.19
CA GLY A 103 11.76 -10.92 -10.46
C GLY A 103 11.67 -10.81 -8.93
N GLN A 104 11.51 -9.61 -8.36
CA GLN A 104 11.30 -9.43 -6.93
C GLN A 104 9.81 -9.46 -6.56
N GLY A 105 9.54 -9.85 -5.32
CA GLY A 105 8.20 -9.87 -4.75
C GLY A 105 8.27 -9.97 -3.23
N ILE A 106 7.12 -10.20 -2.61
CA ILE A 106 7.01 -10.41 -1.17
C ILE A 106 6.25 -11.72 -0.91
N MET A 107 6.72 -12.49 0.07
CA MET A 107 6.03 -13.70 0.50
C MET A 107 4.63 -13.35 1.03
N PRO A 108 3.64 -14.25 0.93
CA PRO A 108 2.35 -14.00 1.54
C PRO A 108 2.48 -13.79 3.04
N HIS A 109 1.76 -12.81 3.54
CA HIS A 109 1.74 -12.42 4.93
C HIS A 109 0.45 -11.66 5.22
N PHE A 110 0.13 -11.51 6.50
CA PHE A 110 -0.85 -10.53 6.96
C PHE A 110 -0.13 -9.25 7.33
N ASP A 111 -0.81 -8.12 7.16
CA ASP A 111 -0.35 -6.87 7.75
C ASP A 111 -0.31 -6.99 9.27
N GLY A 112 0.67 -6.32 9.87
CA GLY A 112 0.89 -6.37 11.32
C GLY A 112 -0.33 -5.86 12.12
N PRO A 113 -0.48 -6.29 13.38
CA PRO A 113 -1.65 -5.98 14.21
C PRO A 113 -1.81 -4.50 14.58
N LEU A 114 -0.83 -3.65 14.23
CA LEU A 114 -0.87 -2.21 14.43
C LEU A 114 -1.65 -1.47 13.32
N PHE A 115 -1.92 -2.13 12.20
CA PHE A 115 -2.61 -1.52 11.08
C PHE A 115 -4.12 -1.61 11.22
N TYR A 116 -4.79 -0.60 10.68
CA TYR A 116 -6.23 -0.62 10.52
C TYR A 116 -6.64 -1.76 9.56
N PRO A 117 -7.81 -2.41 9.74
CA PRO A 117 -8.21 -3.56 8.92
C PRO A 117 -8.39 -3.28 7.41
N THR A 118 -8.49 -2.01 7.02
CA THR A 118 -8.52 -1.60 5.60
C THR A 118 -7.16 -1.03 5.20
N ILE A 119 -6.66 -1.46 4.04
CA ILE A 119 -5.49 -0.88 3.39
C ILE A 119 -5.82 -0.38 1.98
N ALA A 120 -5.03 0.56 1.48
CA ALA A 120 -5.04 0.97 0.09
C ALA A 120 -3.64 0.80 -0.51
N THR A 121 -3.56 0.22 -1.70
CA THR A 121 -2.30 0.05 -2.44
C THR A 121 -2.36 0.83 -3.74
N LEU A 122 -1.40 1.74 -3.94
CA LEU A 122 -1.17 2.45 -5.20
C LEU A 122 0.08 1.88 -5.86
N SER A 123 -0.08 1.26 -7.04
CA SER A 123 1.05 0.76 -7.84
C SER A 123 1.49 1.82 -8.84
N LEU A 124 2.80 1.95 -9.03
CA LEU A 124 3.42 2.93 -9.93
C LEU A 124 4.52 2.26 -10.76
N GLY A 125 4.81 2.82 -11.93
CA GLY A 125 5.98 2.49 -12.78
C GLY A 125 5.86 1.22 -13.62
N SER A 126 5.05 0.25 -13.19
CA SER A 126 4.70 -0.93 -13.99
C SER A 126 3.42 -1.59 -13.49
N HIS A 127 2.87 -2.52 -14.28
CA HIS A 127 1.79 -3.39 -13.83
C HIS A 127 2.30 -4.36 -12.75
N THR A 128 1.40 -4.78 -11.86
CA THR A 128 1.71 -5.74 -10.80
C THR A 128 0.64 -6.81 -10.69
N VAL A 129 0.98 -7.94 -10.07
CA VAL A 129 0.06 -9.03 -9.75
C VAL A 129 0.03 -9.18 -8.24
N LEU A 130 -1.18 -9.08 -7.66
CA LEU A 130 -1.42 -9.35 -6.25
C LEU A 130 -2.17 -10.68 -6.12
N ASN A 131 -1.55 -11.65 -5.46
CA ASN A 131 -2.14 -12.96 -5.21
C ASN A 131 -2.68 -13.00 -3.78
N PHE A 132 -3.97 -13.29 -3.65
CA PHE A 132 -4.62 -13.53 -2.36
C PHE A 132 -4.75 -15.03 -2.14
N TYR A 133 -4.45 -15.47 -0.92
CA TYR A 133 -4.51 -16.86 -0.51
C TYR A 133 -5.44 -17.00 0.69
N GLN A 134 -6.11 -18.13 0.80
CA GLN A 134 -6.84 -18.45 2.03
C GLN A 134 -5.84 -18.80 3.15
N PRO A 135 -6.05 -18.32 4.37
CA PRO A 135 -5.25 -18.76 5.52
C PRO A 135 -5.40 -20.27 5.70
N GLN A 136 -4.31 -20.98 6.02
CA GLN A 136 -4.43 -22.35 6.51
C GLN A 136 -4.79 -22.35 8.00
N ASP A 137 -5.36 -23.47 8.48
CA ASP A 137 -5.83 -23.63 9.86
C ASP A 137 -4.75 -23.38 10.94
N ASP A 138 -3.46 -23.43 10.56
CA ASP A 138 -2.32 -23.14 11.44
C ASP A 138 -1.80 -21.70 11.34
N GLY A 139 -2.50 -20.82 10.62
CA GLY A 139 -2.12 -19.43 10.38
C GLY A 139 -0.97 -19.27 9.37
N LYS A 140 -0.49 -20.35 8.73
CA LYS A 140 0.50 -20.27 7.65
C LYS A 140 -0.21 -20.08 6.31
N VAL A 141 0.52 -19.47 5.37
CA VAL A 141 0.11 -19.40 3.96
C VAL A 141 1.09 -20.24 3.16
N SER A 142 0.65 -21.37 2.60
CA SER A 142 1.46 -22.12 1.65
C SER A 142 1.36 -21.50 0.25
N VAL A 143 2.49 -21.19 -0.37
CA VAL A 143 2.54 -20.88 -1.80
C VAL A 143 2.84 -22.19 -2.53
N GLU A 144 1.93 -22.69 -3.35
CA GLU A 144 2.31 -23.64 -4.39
C GLU A 144 3.23 -22.90 -5.38
N VAL A 145 4.53 -23.18 -5.33
CA VAL A 145 5.45 -22.74 -6.38
C VAL A 145 5.12 -23.57 -7.62
N ARG A 146 4.28 -23.04 -8.50
CA ARG A 146 4.10 -23.59 -9.84
C ARG A 146 5.29 -23.13 -10.67
N GLY A 147 6.18 -24.07 -11.01
CA GLY A 147 7.30 -23.88 -11.93
C GLY A 147 6.84 -23.75 -13.38
#